data_AF-A0A2D5NC21-F1
#
_entry.id   AF-A0A2D5NC21-F1
#
_cell.length_a   1.000
_cell.length_b   1.000
_cell.length_c   1.000
_cell.angle_alpha   90.00
_cell.angle_beta   90.00
_cell.angle_gamma   90.00
#
_symmetry.space_group_name_H-M   'P 1'
#
loop_
_entity.id
_entity.type
_entity.pdbx_description
1 polymer ?
#
loop_
_entity_poly.entity_id
_entity_poly.type
_entity_poly.pdbx_seq_one_letter_code
_entity_poly.pdbx_strand_id
1 'polypeptide(L)'
;MSNSRLCVNFTCKIKGMFQALDSKYLSDNQWYMPYNELLTAFNWEIIGYSSEERPILNTTLGAGSRKICMWAGMHGNETTGVYMLLSLIDLYTRNKIDLSDYSIHIIPVINPDAYVRFTRRNGLSIDLNRDFRAFQTIESAKLIGWIKMNSPELCLNLHDQRSIFHVNNEPAYTSFLVPSSNESRVITPVRRALMNRIGNALISLQAPLNGIGRYSDEFYPTAVGDYLMAQGIPNVLFESGVSFDDFERVKARLFGLNAIIALLNADDTPSVVYDELPENRKGLLEWVFTGVLYARMHVDIAIKRVYYVNGHAQGMYFMVDEIGDLASRPRMKETDGAAMALSAPLIIGQPITAVLGQVVFENGLIVG
;
A
#
# COMPACT_ATOMS: atom_id res chain seq x y z
N MET A 1 5.45 6.35 45.24
CA MET A 1 6.81 6.01 44.78
C MET A 1 6.71 5.66 43.31
N SER A 2 7.29 6.51 42.46
CA SER A 2 7.19 6.43 41.01
C SER A 2 8.10 5.34 40.44
N ASN A 3 7.54 4.38 39.70
CA ASN A 3 8.32 3.50 38.84
C ASN A 3 8.25 4.02 37.41
N SER A 4 9.03 5.08 37.15
CA SER A 4 9.50 5.45 35.83
C SER A 4 10.81 4.69 35.60
N ARG A 5 10.85 3.73 34.68
CA ARG A 5 12.07 3.26 34.01
C ARG A 5 11.70 2.25 32.94
N LEU A 6 11.90 2.65 31.70
CA LEU A 6 12.53 1.87 30.62
C LEU A 6 12.80 2.83 29.45
N CYS A 7 13.72 3.78 29.67
CA CYS A 7 14.50 4.32 28.55
C CYS A 7 15.55 3.27 28.22
N VAL A 8 15.32 2.51 27.15
CA VAL A 8 16.34 1.66 26.55
C VAL A 8 16.84 2.39 25.31
N ASN A 9 17.93 3.15 25.49
CA ASN A 9 18.66 3.75 24.39
C ASN A 9 19.53 2.67 23.74
N PHE A 10 19.02 2.01 22.70
CA PHE A 10 19.86 1.30 21.73
C PHE A 10 19.44 1.70 20.32
N THR A 11 20.38 2.34 19.63
CA THR A 11 20.22 2.84 18.27
C THR A 11 20.66 1.74 17.31
N CYS A 12 19.72 1.14 16.57
CA CYS A 12 20.07 0.63 15.25
C CYS A 12 20.59 1.83 14.46
N LYS A 13 21.91 1.93 14.30
CA LYS A 13 22.53 3.00 13.52
C LYS A 13 22.25 2.73 12.04
N ILE A 14 21.11 3.20 11.57
CA ILE A 14 20.86 3.38 10.14
C ILE A 14 21.95 4.35 9.65
N LYS A 15 22.87 3.88 8.80
CA LYS A 15 23.97 4.71 8.27
C LYS A 15 23.49 5.78 7.27
N GLY A 16 22.22 5.73 6.88
CA GLY A 16 21.53 6.62 5.94
C GLY A 16 20.30 5.93 5.37
N MET A 17 19.40 6.67 4.72
CA MET A 17 18.24 6.08 4.05
C MET A 17 18.69 5.08 2.96
N PHE A 18 18.01 3.94 2.90
CA PHE A 18 18.15 3.00 1.80
C PHE A 18 17.77 3.67 0.48
N GLN A 19 18.49 3.30 -0.57
CA GLN A 19 18.30 3.71 -1.95
C GLN A 19 17.76 2.54 -2.78
N ALA A 20 17.24 2.83 -3.97
CA ALA A 20 16.68 1.79 -4.85
C ALA A 20 17.68 0.64 -5.15
N LEU A 21 18.97 0.95 -5.28
CA LEU A 21 20.02 -0.03 -5.56
C LEU A 21 20.37 -0.94 -4.37
N ASP A 22 19.89 -0.62 -3.17
CA ASP A 22 20.26 -1.39 -1.98
C ASP A 22 19.57 -2.76 -1.93
N SER A 23 18.46 -2.96 -2.66
CA SER A 23 17.72 -4.23 -2.76
C SER A 23 17.20 -4.41 -4.17
N LYS A 24 17.30 -5.63 -4.72
CA LYS A 24 16.77 -5.93 -6.06
C LYS A 24 15.25 -5.67 -6.14
N TYR A 25 14.53 -5.85 -5.04
CA TYR A 25 13.08 -5.64 -4.96
C TYR A 25 12.67 -4.16 -4.89
N LEU A 26 13.63 -3.25 -4.69
CA LEU A 26 13.44 -1.80 -4.77
C LEU A 26 13.82 -1.24 -6.14
N SER A 27 14.89 -1.78 -6.75
CA SER A 27 15.37 -1.32 -8.06
C SER A 27 14.58 -1.87 -9.23
N ASP A 28 13.86 -2.98 -9.03
CA ASP A 28 13.10 -3.62 -10.10
C ASP A 28 11.79 -2.87 -10.36
N ASN A 29 11.57 -2.49 -11.61
CA ASN A 29 10.34 -1.86 -12.09
C ASN A 29 9.19 -2.87 -12.21
N GLN A 30 9.41 -4.14 -11.87
CA GLN A 30 8.32 -5.12 -11.74
C GLN A 30 7.30 -4.66 -10.69
N TRP A 31 6.03 -4.69 -11.07
CA TRP A 31 4.88 -4.41 -10.20
C TRP A 31 4.18 -5.68 -9.71
N TYR A 32 4.56 -6.87 -10.22
CA TYR A 32 4.00 -8.15 -9.82
C TYR A 32 5.06 -9.25 -9.93
N MET A 33 5.11 -10.11 -8.90
CA MET A 33 5.92 -11.32 -8.87
C MET A 33 4.96 -12.51 -8.89
N PRO A 34 5.10 -13.45 -9.84
CA PRO A 34 4.30 -14.67 -9.82
C PRO A 34 4.45 -15.42 -8.49
N TYR A 35 3.35 -15.95 -7.97
CA TYR A 35 3.36 -16.60 -6.65
C TYR A 35 4.32 -17.80 -6.59
N ASN A 36 4.53 -18.52 -7.70
CA ASN A 36 5.51 -19.62 -7.77
C ASN A 36 6.96 -19.11 -7.61
N GLU A 37 7.27 -17.92 -8.11
CA GLU A 37 8.58 -17.31 -7.87
C GLU A 37 8.73 -16.93 -6.40
N LEU A 38 7.68 -16.34 -5.80
CA LEU A 38 7.64 -16.01 -4.38
C LEU A 38 7.88 -17.24 -3.50
N LEU A 39 7.27 -18.39 -3.81
CA LEU A 39 7.47 -19.67 -3.09
C LEU A 39 8.94 -20.10 -3.01
N THR A 40 9.72 -19.79 -4.05
CA THR A 40 11.13 -20.18 -4.17
C THR A 40 12.10 -19.06 -3.79
N ALA A 41 11.60 -17.85 -3.54
CA ALA A 41 12.43 -16.68 -3.29
C ALA A 41 13.22 -16.75 -1.98
N PHE A 42 12.66 -17.44 -0.97
CA PHE A 42 13.24 -17.61 0.36
C PHE A 42 12.84 -18.97 0.95
N ASN A 43 13.49 -19.36 2.04
CA ASN A 43 13.06 -20.52 2.82
C ASN A 43 11.91 -20.11 3.74
N TRP A 44 10.68 -20.47 3.34
CA TRP A 44 9.46 -20.09 4.06
C TRP A 44 9.00 -21.19 5.02
N GLU A 45 8.43 -20.76 6.14
CA GLU A 45 7.54 -21.57 6.96
C GLU A 45 6.11 -21.46 6.41
N ILE A 46 5.32 -22.52 6.58
CA ILE A 46 3.91 -22.54 6.18
C ILE A 46 3.04 -22.52 7.43
N ILE A 47 2.20 -21.48 7.58
CA ILE A 47 1.30 -21.33 8.73
C ILE A 47 -0.11 -21.90 8.48
N GLY A 48 -0.36 -22.33 7.25
CA GLY A 48 -1.62 -22.91 6.81
C GLY A 48 -1.78 -22.80 5.30
N TYR A 49 -3.01 -23.00 4.84
CA TYR A 49 -3.38 -22.93 3.43
C TYR A 49 -4.61 -22.03 3.27
N SER A 50 -4.73 -21.39 2.12
CA SER A 50 -5.90 -20.63 1.70
C SER A 50 -7.07 -21.53 1.32
N SER A 51 -8.18 -20.92 0.94
CA SER A 51 -9.40 -21.59 0.49
C SER A 51 -9.19 -22.48 -0.74
N GLU A 52 -8.26 -22.11 -1.63
CA GLU A 52 -7.83 -22.92 -2.78
C GLU A 52 -6.53 -23.68 -2.53
N GLU A 53 -6.23 -24.00 -1.27
CA GLU A 53 -5.10 -24.86 -0.88
C GLU A 53 -3.70 -24.32 -1.25
N ARG A 54 -3.56 -22.99 -1.43
CA ARG A 54 -2.24 -22.37 -1.60
C ARG A 54 -1.60 -22.13 -0.23
N PRO A 55 -0.31 -22.43 -0.04
CA PRO A 55 0.35 -22.23 1.24
C PRO A 55 0.31 -20.76 1.66
N ILE A 56 0.23 -20.48 2.95
CA ILE A 56 0.40 -19.13 3.50
C ILE A 56 1.80 -19.08 4.11
N LEU A 57 2.65 -18.24 3.52
CA LEU A 57 4.09 -18.18 3.79
C LEU A 57 4.39 -17.28 4.98
N ASN A 58 5.37 -17.68 5.79
CA ASN A 58 5.87 -16.93 6.93
C ASN A 58 7.39 -16.99 6.99
N THR A 59 8.01 -15.94 7.52
CA THR A 59 9.39 -15.99 8.00
C THR A 59 9.56 -15.09 9.22
N THR A 60 10.63 -15.32 9.99
CA THR A 60 10.98 -14.47 11.13
C THR A 60 12.41 -13.96 10.96
N LEU A 61 12.61 -12.65 11.10
CA LEU A 61 13.91 -12.01 11.07
C LEU A 61 14.32 -11.60 12.49
N GLY A 62 15.60 -11.80 12.84
CA GLY A 62 16.09 -11.51 14.17
C GLY A 62 15.64 -12.53 15.23
N ALA A 63 16.11 -12.33 16.45
CA ALA A 63 15.83 -13.19 17.60
C ALA A 63 15.66 -12.38 18.89
N GLY A 64 15.44 -11.07 18.77
CA GLY A 64 15.30 -10.18 19.91
C GLY A 64 13.94 -10.30 20.59
N SER A 65 13.82 -9.74 21.80
CA SER A 65 12.62 -9.89 22.63
C SER A 65 11.44 -9.04 22.16
N ARG A 66 11.66 -7.99 21.37
CA ARG A 66 10.61 -7.10 20.87
C ARG A 66 9.99 -7.68 19.60
N LYS A 67 8.72 -8.07 19.67
CA LYS A 67 8.06 -8.79 18.58
C LYS A 67 7.23 -7.85 17.71
N ILE A 68 7.44 -7.88 16.41
CA ILE A 68 6.70 -7.09 15.42
C ILE A 68 6.06 -8.06 14.43
N CYS A 69 4.80 -7.83 14.08
CA CYS A 69 4.12 -8.56 13.02
C CYS A 69 3.93 -7.64 11.82
N MET A 70 4.35 -8.08 10.63
CA MET A 70 4.16 -7.34 9.39
C MET A 70 3.50 -8.24 8.35
N TRP A 71 2.49 -7.74 7.64
CA TRP A 71 1.91 -8.49 6.53
C TRP A 71 1.46 -7.58 5.39
N ALA A 72 1.35 -8.18 4.21
CA ALA A 72 0.81 -7.55 3.02
C ALA A 72 -0.10 -8.54 2.25
N GLY A 73 -0.63 -8.10 1.11
CA GLY A 73 -1.38 -8.95 0.21
C GLY A 73 -2.70 -9.45 0.79
N MET A 74 -3.40 -8.62 1.59
CA MET A 74 -4.79 -8.88 1.99
C MET A 74 -5.72 -8.82 0.77
N HIS A 75 -5.46 -7.86 -0.10
CA HIS A 75 -5.99 -7.79 -1.46
C HIS A 75 -4.85 -8.16 -2.41
N GLY A 76 -5.12 -9.08 -3.33
CA GLY A 76 -4.08 -9.66 -4.19
C GLY A 76 -3.53 -8.73 -5.27
N ASN A 77 -4.27 -7.68 -5.61
CA ASN A 77 -3.87 -6.65 -6.56
C ASN A 77 -3.12 -5.47 -5.89
N GLU A 78 -2.69 -5.63 -4.63
CA GLU A 78 -1.95 -4.65 -3.85
C GLU A 78 -0.54 -5.22 -3.54
N THR A 79 0.38 -5.04 -4.49
CA THR A 79 1.68 -5.75 -4.49
C THR A 79 2.80 -4.95 -3.84
N THR A 80 2.63 -3.64 -3.64
CA THR A 80 3.73 -2.75 -3.18
C THR A 80 4.24 -3.17 -1.81
N GLY A 81 3.32 -3.48 -0.88
CA GLY A 81 3.64 -4.03 0.44
C GLY A 81 4.46 -5.31 0.38
N VAL A 82 4.19 -6.18 -0.58
CA VAL A 82 4.94 -7.43 -0.79
C VAL A 82 6.40 -7.12 -1.11
N TYR A 83 6.66 -6.23 -2.06
CA TYR A 83 8.03 -5.83 -2.43
C TYR A 83 8.77 -5.12 -1.28
N MET A 84 8.07 -4.34 -0.45
CA MET A 84 8.67 -3.75 0.77
C MET A 84 9.13 -4.84 1.75
N LEU A 85 8.31 -5.86 1.99
CA LEU A 85 8.66 -6.97 2.88
C LEU A 85 9.80 -7.82 2.31
N LEU A 86 9.79 -8.12 1.01
CA LEU A 86 10.91 -8.84 0.37
C LEU A 86 12.21 -8.04 0.43
N SER A 87 12.15 -6.72 0.29
CA SER A 87 13.31 -5.84 0.46
C SER A 87 13.86 -5.87 1.88
N LEU A 88 12.99 -5.89 2.89
CA LEU A 88 13.38 -6.02 4.29
C LEU A 88 14.12 -7.34 4.55
N ILE A 89 13.60 -8.46 4.03
CA ILE A 89 14.21 -9.78 4.15
C ILE A 89 15.57 -9.83 3.44
N ASP A 90 15.67 -9.26 2.23
CA ASP A 90 16.91 -9.20 1.45
C ASP A 90 18.00 -8.37 2.16
N LEU A 91 17.63 -7.19 2.69
CA LEU A 91 18.54 -6.35 3.46
C LEU A 91 19.03 -7.04 4.73
N TYR A 92 18.16 -7.76 5.44
CA TYR A 92 18.55 -8.54 6.62
C TYR A 92 19.52 -9.66 6.25
N THR A 93 19.19 -10.45 5.21
CA THR A 93 19.99 -11.59 4.76
C THR A 93 21.41 -11.16 4.31
N ARG A 94 21.53 -9.95 3.75
CA ARG A 94 22.81 -9.36 3.37
C ARG A 94 23.49 -8.55 4.49
N ASN A 95 23.01 -8.67 5.74
CA ASN A 95 23.52 -7.96 6.92
C ASN A 95 23.59 -6.43 6.75
N LYS A 96 22.60 -5.84 6.06
CA LYS A 96 22.49 -4.39 5.83
C LYS A 96 21.65 -3.67 6.89
N ILE A 97 20.84 -4.41 7.65
CA ILE A 97 20.07 -3.92 8.78
C ILE A 97 20.39 -4.73 10.03
N ASP A 98 20.37 -4.08 11.19
CA ASP A 98 20.51 -4.71 12.49
C ASP A 98 19.13 -4.83 13.15
N LEU A 99 18.73 -6.07 13.43
CA LEU A 99 17.46 -6.41 14.08
C LEU A 99 17.69 -7.16 15.41
N SER A 100 18.85 -6.98 16.05
CA SER A 100 19.22 -7.70 17.28
C SER A 100 18.19 -7.59 18.41
N ASP A 101 17.53 -6.43 18.54
CA ASP A 101 16.49 -6.21 19.55
C ASP A 101 15.11 -6.76 19.15
N TYR A 102 14.92 -7.14 17.88
CA TYR A 102 13.62 -7.48 17.32
C TYR A 102 13.50 -8.95 16.88
N SER A 103 12.28 -9.47 16.99
CA SER A 103 11.80 -10.60 16.21
C SER A 103 10.71 -10.08 15.28
N ILE A 104 11.02 -9.94 13.99
CA ILE A 104 10.08 -9.44 12.98
C ILE A 104 9.46 -10.64 12.26
N HIS A 105 8.20 -10.91 12.54
CA HIS A 105 7.41 -11.95 11.89
C HIS A 105 6.73 -11.37 10.65
N ILE A 106 6.89 -12.04 9.50
CA ILE A 106 6.49 -11.52 8.20
C ILE A 106 5.62 -12.53 7.46
N ILE A 107 4.44 -12.10 7.00
CA ILE A 107 3.64 -12.79 6.00
C ILE A 107 3.62 -11.93 4.72
N PRO A 108 4.36 -12.29 3.66
CA PRO A 108 4.43 -11.47 2.45
C PRO A 108 3.08 -11.37 1.74
N VAL A 109 2.27 -12.44 1.75
CA VAL A 109 0.94 -12.49 1.13
C VAL A 109 0.01 -13.34 1.99
N ILE A 110 -0.93 -12.70 2.69
CA ILE A 110 -1.91 -13.42 3.54
C ILE A 110 -3.06 -14.03 2.71
N ASN A 111 -3.36 -13.48 1.54
CA ASN A 111 -4.41 -13.95 0.64
C ASN A 111 -3.82 -14.43 -0.71
N PRO A 112 -3.16 -15.60 -0.73
CA PRO A 112 -2.47 -16.07 -1.94
C PRO A 112 -3.43 -16.36 -3.10
N ASP A 113 -4.70 -16.66 -2.83
CA ASP A 113 -5.71 -16.90 -3.87
C ASP A 113 -6.03 -15.61 -4.63
N ALA A 114 -6.26 -14.52 -3.90
CA ALA A 114 -6.44 -13.21 -4.50
C ALA A 114 -5.18 -12.76 -5.27
N TYR A 115 -3.99 -13.04 -4.71
CA TYR A 115 -2.72 -12.62 -5.29
C TYR A 115 -2.42 -13.30 -6.62
N VAL A 116 -2.65 -14.61 -6.73
CA VAL A 116 -2.51 -15.36 -7.98
C VAL A 116 -3.49 -14.86 -9.04
N ARG A 117 -4.71 -14.50 -8.64
CA ARG A 117 -5.76 -13.98 -9.52
C ARG A 117 -5.62 -12.48 -9.81
N PHE A 118 -4.71 -11.79 -9.12
CA PHE A 118 -4.58 -10.34 -9.11
C PHE A 118 -5.92 -9.63 -8.86
N THR A 119 -6.68 -10.11 -7.87
CA THR A 119 -7.99 -9.58 -7.49
C THR A 119 -7.98 -8.99 -6.10
N ARG A 120 -8.95 -8.13 -5.81
CA ARG A 120 -9.14 -7.60 -4.45
C ARG A 120 -9.61 -8.66 -3.46
N ARG A 121 -10.50 -9.54 -3.91
CA ARG A 121 -11.19 -10.54 -3.06
C ARG A 121 -10.52 -11.91 -3.16
N ASN A 122 -10.67 -12.72 -2.12
CA ASN A 122 -10.11 -14.09 -2.05
C ASN A 122 -10.74 -15.04 -3.09
N GLY A 123 -10.33 -16.31 -3.10
CA GLY A 123 -10.83 -17.33 -4.03
C GLY A 123 -12.36 -17.54 -3.99
N LEU A 124 -13.01 -17.18 -2.88
CA LEU A 124 -14.45 -17.24 -2.67
C LEU A 124 -15.17 -15.89 -2.91
N SER A 125 -14.47 -14.92 -3.50
CA SER A 125 -15.00 -13.56 -3.75
C SER A 125 -15.41 -12.80 -2.47
N ILE A 126 -14.77 -13.08 -1.35
CA ILE A 126 -14.94 -12.33 -0.09
C ILE A 126 -13.79 -11.31 0.05
N ASP A 127 -14.12 -10.07 0.45
CA ASP A 127 -13.12 -9.07 0.82
C ASP A 127 -12.62 -9.39 2.23
N LEU A 128 -11.37 -9.82 2.33
CA LEU A 128 -10.75 -10.23 3.59
C LEU A 128 -10.82 -9.11 4.63
N ASN A 129 -10.57 -7.86 4.21
CA ASN A 129 -10.60 -6.69 5.09
C ASN A 129 -12.03 -6.18 5.38
N ARG A 130 -13.04 -7.02 5.17
CA ARG A 130 -14.44 -6.85 5.61
C ARG A 130 -14.96 -8.04 6.42
N ASP A 131 -14.07 -8.94 6.83
CA ASP A 131 -14.43 -10.20 7.49
C ASP A 131 -13.98 -10.32 8.97
N PHE A 132 -13.36 -9.28 9.55
CA PHE A 132 -12.80 -9.35 10.92
C PHE A 132 -13.83 -9.22 12.05
N ARG A 133 -15.12 -9.29 11.72
CA ARG A 133 -16.21 -9.42 12.70
C ARG A 133 -16.72 -10.87 12.80
N ALA A 134 -16.88 -11.53 11.66
CA ALA A 134 -17.51 -12.85 11.56
C ALA A 134 -16.49 -13.98 11.35
N PHE A 135 -15.27 -13.68 10.88
CA PHE A 135 -14.20 -14.64 10.63
C PHE A 135 -14.63 -15.79 9.70
N GLN A 136 -15.29 -15.45 8.60
CA GLN A 136 -15.84 -16.42 7.65
C GLN A 136 -14.75 -17.04 6.75
N THR A 137 -13.63 -16.35 6.56
CA THR A 137 -12.52 -16.76 5.69
C THR A 137 -11.43 -17.47 6.49
N ILE A 138 -10.87 -18.54 5.91
CA ILE A 138 -9.79 -19.28 6.54
C ILE A 138 -8.53 -18.41 6.68
N GLU A 139 -8.28 -17.52 5.71
CA GLU A 139 -7.13 -16.63 5.71
C GLU A 139 -7.20 -15.61 6.86
N SER A 140 -8.38 -15.05 7.19
CA SER A 140 -8.53 -14.13 8.33
C SER A 140 -8.32 -14.84 9.65
N ALA A 141 -8.85 -16.06 9.80
CA ALA A 141 -8.63 -16.87 11.00
C ALA A 141 -7.14 -17.22 11.19
N LYS A 142 -6.43 -17.56 10.11
CA LYS A 142 -4.99 -17.81 10.13
C LYS A 142 -4.19 -16.57 10.51
N LEU A 143 -4.52 -15.40 9.96
CA LEU A 143 -3.88 -14.14 10.31
C LEU A 143 -4.02 -13.84 11.80
N ILE A 144 -5.24 -13.87 12.34
CA ILE A 144 -5.47 -13.56 13.76
C ILE A 144 -4.82 -14.59 14.68
N GLY A 145 -4.88 -15.88 14.33
CA GLY A 145 -4.19 -16.93 15.08
C GLY A 145 -2.69 -16.68 15.15
N TRP A 146 -2.07 -16.34 14.01
CA TRP A 146 -0.64 -16.02 13.91
C TRP A 146 -0.26 -14.75 14.69
N ILE A 147 -1.05 -13.67 14.60
CA ILE A 147 -0.83 -12.43 15.39
C ILE A 147 -0.87 -12.76 16.89
N LYS A 148 -1.90 -13.46 17.36
CA LYS A 148 -2.06 -13.81 18.78
C LYS A 148 -0.93 -14.71 19.29
N MET A 149 -0.54 -15.70 18.50
CA MET A 149 0.57 -16.61 18.83
C MET A 149 1.89 -15.86 19.03
N ASN A 150 2.16 -14.85 18.19
CA ASN A 150 3.38 -14.06 18.31
C ASN A 150 3.29 -13.01 19.43
N SER A 151 2.10 -12.51 19.76
CA SER A 151 1.88 -11.46 20.77
C SER A 151 2.78 -10.23 20.54
N PRO A 152 2.65 -9.54 19.38
CA PRO A 152 3.53 -8.45 19.01
C PRO A 152 3.26 -7.17 19.81
N GLU A 153 4.30 -6.35 19.98
CA GLU A 153 4.16 -4.97 20.49
C GLU A 153 3.60 -4.02 19.41
N LEU A 154 3.71 -4.39 18.13
CA LEU A 154 3.26 -3.59 16.99
C LEU A 154 2.96 -4.46 15.77
N CYS A 155 1.86 -4.15 15.10
CA CYS A 155 1.45 -4.70 13.82
C CYS A 155 1.59 -3.66 12.70
N LEU A 156 2.19 -4.03 11.58
CA LEU A 156 2.22 -3.24 10.35
C LEU A 156 1.43 -3.96 9.26
N ASN A 157 0.40 -3.29 8.76
CA ASN A 157 -0.44 -3.82 7.69
C ASN A 157 -0.23 -2.99 6.41
N LEU A 158 0.29 -3.63 5.37
CA LEU A 158 0.71 -2.94 4.15
C LEU A 158 -0.31 -3.17 3.03
N HIS A 159 -0.88 -2.07 2.55
CA HIS A 159 -1.89 -1.98 1.50
C HIS A 159 -1.41 -1.08 0.35
N ASP A 160 -2.12 -1.14 -0.77
CA ASP A 160 -2.00 -0.14 -1.83
C ASP A 160 -3.26 0.73 -1.87
N GLN A 161 -3.08 2.01 -2.20
CA GLN A 161 -4.17 2.90 -2.55
C GLN A 161 -4.22 3.16 -4.06
N ARG A 162 -5.44 3.33 -4.57
CA ARG A 162 -5.71 3.59 -5.98
C ARG A 162 -5.14 4.95 -6.43
N SER A 163 -4.87 5.10 -7.71
CA SER A 163 -4.39 6.35 -8.33
C SER A 163 -5.33 7.55 -8.19
N ILE A 164 -6.58 7.32 -7.76
CA ILE A 164 -7.56 8.39 -7.51
C ILE A 164 -7.26 9.22 -6.25
N PHE A 165 -6.33 8.77 -5.42
CA PHE A 165 -6.02 9.39 -4.13
C PHE A 165 -4.97 10.49 -4.25
N HIS A 166 -5.20 11.61 -3.56
CA HIS A 166 -4.33 12.77 -3.59
C HIS A 166 -4.31 13.53 -2.27
N VAL A 167 -3.19 14.20 -2.03
CA VAL A 167 -3.01 15.19 -0.97
C VAL A 167 -2.64 16.52 -1.62
N ASN A 168 -3.38 17.58 -1.30
CA ASN A 168 -3.14 18.91 -1.89
C ASN A 168 -3.05 18.91 -3.42
N ASN A 169 -3.97 18.19 -4.08
CA ASN A 169 -4.01 17.98 -5.53
C ASN A 169 -2.81 17.24 -6.16
N GLU A 170 -1.89 16.71 -5.35
CA GLU A 170 -0.78 15.86 -5.79
C GLU A 170 -1.05 14.38 -5.48
N PRO A 171 -0.60 13.44 -6.34
CA PRO A 171 -0.74 12.01 -6.09
C PRO A 171 -0.16 11.62 -4.73
N ALA A 172 -1.00 11.01 -3.90
CA ALA A 172 -0.59 10.51 -2.61
C ALA A 172 0.12 9.17 -2.80
N TYR A 173 1.45 9.14 -2.69
CA TYR A 173 2.22 7.91 -2.89
C TYR A 173 2.39 7.10 -1.61
N THR A 174 2.23 7.70 -0.44
CA THR A 174 2.11 6.96 0.83
C THR A 174 1.08 7.64 1.72
N SER A 175 0.21 6.87 2.35
CA SER A 175 -0.63 7.37 3.45
C SER A 175 -0.57 6.45 4.65
N PHE A 176 -0.59 7.04 5.84
CA PHE A 176 -0.57 6.30 7.10
C PHE A 176 -1.96 6.27 7.74
N LEU A 177 -2.24 5.22 8.52
CA LEU A 177 -3.41 5.20 9.39
C LEU A 177 -3.08 4.51 10.71
N VAL A 178 -3.35 5.23 11.81
CA VAL A 178 -3.54 4.64 13.13
C VAL A 178 -5.05 4.41 13.34
N PRO A 179 -5.55 3.16 13.21
CA PRO A 179 -6.98 2.87 13.14
C PRO A 179 -7.74 3.29 14.39
N SER A 180 -9.05 3.45 14.23
CA SER A 180 -9.94 3.74 15.35
C SER A 180 -10.22 2.46 16.14
N SER A 181 -10.35 2.60 17.47
CA SER A 181 -10.72 1.46 18.33
C SER A 181 -12.24 1.28 18.46
N ASN A 182 -13.02 2.29 18.07
CA ASN A 182 -14.48 2.30 18.13
C ASN A 182 -15.06 3.45 17.28
N GLU A 183 -16.40 3.49 17.19
CA GLU A 183 -17.16 4.48 16.42
C GLU A 183 -16.94 5.93 16.85
N SER A 184 -16.58 6.20 18.12
CA SER A 184 -16.34 7.57 18.59
C SER A 184 -15.01 8.14 18.13
N ARG A 185 -14.14 7.30 17.53
CA ARG A 185 -12.80 7.66 17.04
C ARG A 185 -11.93 8.30 18.11
N VAL A 186 -12.17 7.94 19.38
CA VAL A 186 -11.39 8.47 20.50
C VAL A 186 -9.90 8.17 20.30
N ILE A 187 -9.07 9.18 20.55
CA ILE A 187 -7.61 9.02 20.57
C ILE A 187 -7.24 8.42 21.93
N THR A 188 -7.13 7.09 21.97
CA THR A 188 -6.67 6.36 23.16
C THR A 188 -5.18 6.61 23.41
N PRO A 189 -4.65 6.30 24.62
CA PRO A 189 -3.21 6.37 24.87
C PRO A 189 -2.38 5.56 23.88
N VAL A 190 -2.84 4.36 23.50
CA VAL A 190 -2.18 3.52 22.48
C VAL A 190 -2.18 4.21 21.12
N ARG A 191 -3.31 4.79 20.69
CA ARG A 191 -3.37 5.56 19.43
C ARG A 191 -2.40 6.74 19.45
N ARG A 192 -2.39 7.53 20.54
CA ARG A 192 -1.49 8.68 20.68
C ARG A 192 -0.02 8.26 20.65
N ALA A 193 0.35 7.19 21.35
CA ALA A 193 1.71 6.66 21.33
C ALA A 193 2.15 6.25 19.90
N LEU A 194 1.27 5.57 19.15
CA LEU A 194 1.55 5.21 17.75
C LEU A 194 1.65 6.43 16.83
N MET A 195 0.75 7.41 16.97
CA MET A 195 0.78 8.65 16.19
C MET A 195 2.09 9.41 16.44
N ASN A 196 2.52 9.51 17.70
CA ASN A 196 3.81 10.09 18.07
C ASN A 196 4.98 9.32 17.45
N ARG A 197 4.96 7.98 17.55
CA ARG A 197 6.00 7.10 16.99
C ARG A 197 6.14 7.24 15.48
N ILE A 198 5.03 7.34 14.75
CA ILE A 198 5.05 7.64 13.30
C ILE A 198 5.62 9.04 13.07
N GLY A 199 5.19 10.06 13.82
CA GLY A 199 5.71 11.42 13.69
C GLY A 199 7.23 11.49 13.89
N ASN A 200 7.75 10.83 14.92
CA ASN A 200 9.19 10.77 15.21
C ASN A 200 9.96 9.97 14.14
N ALA A 201 9.37 8.88 13.63
CA ALA A 201 9.92 8.16 12.49
C ALA A 201 10.05 9.07 11.27
N LEU A 202 9.00 9.82 10.92
CA LEU A 202 9.00 10.74 9.79
C LEU A 202 10.02 11.89 9.95
N ILE A 203 10.15 12.45 11.16
CA ILE A 203 11.20 13.44 11.47
C ILE A 203 12.59 12.86 11.21
N SER A 204 12.83 11.62 11.66
CA SER A 204 14.15 10.98 11.53
C SER A 204 14.56 10.72 10.07
N LEU A 205 13.60 10.58 9.16
CA LEU A 205 13.87 10.42 7.72
C LEU A 205 14.46 11.69 7.10
N GLN A 206 14.17 12.87 7.64
CA GLN A 206 14.56 14.18 7.08
C GLN A 206 14.16 14.33 5.60
N ALA A 207 13.08 13.66 5.18
CA ALA A 207 12.58 13.67 3.82
C ALA A 207 11.38 14.63 3.68
N PRO A 208 11.20 15.27 2.51
CA PRO A 208 9.98 16.03 2.24
C PRO A 208 8.72 15.15 2.35
N LEU A 209 7.69 15.67 3.00
CA LEU A 209 6.42 14.96 3.20
C LEU A 209 5.36 15.28 2.12
N ASN A 210 5.74 15.95 1.02
CA ASN A 210 4.88 16.10 -0.15
C ASN A 210 4.45 14.72 -0.65
N GLY A 211 3.17 14.53 -0.99
CA GLY A 211 2.61 13.23 -1.39
C GLY A 211 2.46 12.21 -0.25
N ILE A 212 2.77 12.61 1.00
CA ILE A 212 2.52 11.82 2.22
C ILE A 212 1.26 12.35 2.89
N GLY A 213 0.36 11.45 3.29
CA GLY A 213 -0.89 11.82 3.97
C GLY A 213 -1.29 10.86 5.07
N ARG A 214 -2.50 11.09 5.58
CA ARG A 214 -3.20 10.13 6.45
C ARG A 214 -4.49 9.66 5.80
N TYR A 215 -4.82 8.39 6.00
CA TYR A 215 -6.12 7.86 5.60
C TYR A 215 -7.19 8.24 6.63
N SER A 216 -8.46 8.28 6.23
CA SER A 216 -9.54 8.55 7.17
C SER A 216 -9.61 7.46 8.24
N ASP A 217 -9.78 7.85 9.51
CA ASP A 217 -9.90 6.94 10.65
C ASP A 217 -11.36 6.56 10.96
N GLU A 218 -12.22 6.65 9.95
CA GLU A 218 -13.58 6.12 10.04
C GLU A 218 -13.54 4.66 10.47
N PHE A 219 -14.35 4.35 11.48
CA PHE A 219 -14.35 3.05 12.12
C PHE A 219 -15.16 2.04 11.31
N TYR A 220 -14.46 1.05 10.79
CA TYR A 220 -14.98 -0.12 10.11
C TYR A 220 -14.66 -1.36 10.96
N PRO A 221 -15.56 -1.79 11.87
CA PRO A 221 -15.34 -2.94 12.77
C PRO A 221 -15.09 -4.27 12.06
N THR A 222 -15.31 -4.32 10.75
CA THR A 222 -15.03 -5.46 9.88
C THR A 222 -13.62 -5.44 9.25
N ALA A 223 -12.88 -4.35 9.39
CA ALA A 223 -11.50 -4.20 8.93
C ALA A 223 -10.51 -4.67 10.00
N VAL A 224 -9.40 -5.25 9.57
CA VAL A 224 -8.40 -5.83 10.50
C VAL A 224 -7.80 -4.78 11.43
N GLY A 225 -7.50 -3.59 10.91
CA GLY A 225 -6.86 -2.54 11.68
C GLY A 225 -7.71 -2.08 12.86
N ASP A 226 -8.98 -1.81 12.60
CA ASP A 226 -9.94 -1.40 13.63
C ASP A 226 -10.24 -2.54 14.61
N TYR A 227 -10.34 -3.79 14.13
CA TYR A 227 -10.46 -4.97 14.98
C TYR A 227 -9.28 -5.08 15.95
N LEU A 228 -8.04 -4.99 15.46
CA LEU A 228 -6.84 -5.09 16.30
C LEU A 228 -6.79 -3.96 17.34
N MET A 229 -7.07 -2.72 16.94
CA MET A 229 -7.08 -1.57 17.85
C MET A 229 -8.19 -1.69 18.90
N ALA A 230 -9.36 -2.23 18.55
CA ALA A 230 -10.44 -2.54 19.50
C ALA A 230 -10.04 -3.64 20.50
N GLN A 231 -9.16 -4.57 20.11
CA GLN A 231 -8.58 -5.58 21.00
C GLN A 231 -7.35 -5.09 21.78
N GLY A 232 -6.96 -3.82 21.63
CA GLY A 232 -5.77 -3.26 22.27
C GLY A 232 -4.44 -3.71 21.65
N ILE A 233 -4.46 -4.27 20.45
CA ILE A 233 -3.27 -4.68 19.69
C ILE A 233 -2.83 -3.49 18.83
N PRO A 234 -1.64 -2.90 19.07
CA PRO A 234 -1.18 -1.72 18.33
C PRO A 234 -0.98 -2.03 16.85
N ASN A 235 -1.59 -1.23 15.96
CA ASN A 235 -1.54 -1.44 14.52
C ASN A 235 -1.37 -0.13 13.74
N VAL A 236 -0.53 -0.15 12.72
CA VAL A 236 -0.32 0.95 11.76
C VAL A 236 -0.52 0.43 10.35
N LEU A 237 -1.32 1.12 9.53
CA LEU A 237 -1.45 0.82 8.11
C LEU A 237 -0.56 1.73 7.28
N PHE A 238 -0.01 1.14 6.23
CA PHE A 238 0.63 1.85 5.12
C PHE A 238 -0.24 1.66 3.89
N GLU A 239 -0.57 2.75 3.22
CA GLU A 239 -1.36 2.77 1.99
C GLU A 239 -0.46 3.33 0.87
N SER A 240 0.12 2.44 0.08
CA SER A 240 1.06 2.77 -0.99
C SER A 240 0.34 3.15 -2.28
N GLY A 241 0.49 4.39 -2.71
CA GLY A 241 -0.10 4.91 -3.95
C GLY A 241 0.95 5.10 -5.04
N VAL A 242 0.56 5.84 -6.07
CA VAL A 242 1.45 6.25 -7.18
C VAL A 242 2.02 7.63 -6.90
N SER A 243 3.13 7.98 -7.56
CA SER A 243 3.60 9.36 -7.67
C SER A 243 3.50 9.83 -9.13
N PHE A 244 3.83 11.09 -9.40
CA PHE A 244 3.91 11.58 -10.79
C PHE A 244 4.86 10.68 -11.59
N ASP A 245 4.35 10.13 -12.70
CA ASP A 245 5.06 9.23 -13.61
C ASP A 245 5.71 7.98 -12.94
N ASP A 246 5.23 7.57 -11.76
CA ASP A 246 5.67 6.36 -11.03
C ASP A 246 4.46 5.47 -10.71
N PHE A 247 3.99 4.74 -11.73
CA PHE A 247 2.82 3.86 -11.63
C PHE A 247 3.17 2.48 -11.05
N GLU A 248 4.45 2.12 -11.12
CA GLU A 248 5.08 0.93 -10.56
C GLU A 248 5.36 1.11 -9.06
N ARG A 249 5.16 2.33 -8.54
CA ARG A 249 5.20 2.70 -7.12
C ARG A 249 6.58 2.53 -6.49
N VAL A 250 7.65 2.71 -7.26
CA VAL A 250 9.04 2.58 -6.77
C VAL A 250 9.31 3.59 -5.65
N LYS A 251 8.82 4.84 -5.78
CA LYS A 251 8.93 5.87 -4.74
C LYS A 251 8.21 5.47 -3.46
N ALA A 252 7.02 4.88 -3.58
CA ALA A 252 6.27 4.39 -2.42
C ALA A 252 6.98 3.21 -1.72
N ARG A 253 7.54 2.26 -2.48
CA ARG A 253 8.34 1.15 -1.91
C ARG A 253 9.54 1.68 -1.13
N LEU A 254 10.28 2.60 -1.73
CA LEU A 254 11.50 3.15 -1.15
C LEU A 254 11.20 3.94 0.13
N PHE A 255 10.21 4.82 0.06
CA PHE A 255 9.79 5.60 1.22
C PHE A 255 9.22 4.71 2.32
N GLY A 256 8.31 3.79 1.96
CA GLY A 256 7.65 2.89 2.91
C GLY A 256 8.64 1.97 3.62
N LEU A 257 9.62 1.40 2.93
CA LEU A 257 10.70 0.62 3.56
C LEU A 257 11.50 1.45 4.56
N ASN A 258 11.94 2.66 4.15
CA ASN A 258 12.67 3.54 5.05
C ASN A 258 11.81 3.95 6.26
N ALA A 259 10.53 4.23 6.06
CA ALA A 259 9.59 4.53 7.12
C ALA A 259 9.36 3.34 8.07
N ILE A 260 9.31 2.09 7.57
CA ILE A 260 9.28 0.89 8.42
C ILE A 260 10.52 0.84 9.33
N ILE A 261 11.71 0.98 8.76
CA ILE A 261 12.98 0.95 9.54
C ILE A 261 13.04 2.10 10.55
N ALA A 262 12.63 3.31 10.15
CA ALA A 262 12.55 4.46 11.05
C ALA A 262 11.56 4.22 12.19
N LEU A 263 10.40 3.64 11.89
CA LEU A 263 9.36 3.34 12.88
C LEU A 263 9.81 2.30 13.91
N LEU A 264 10.59 1.29 13.50
CA LEU A 264 11.20 0.36 14.43
C LEU A 264 12.03 1.12 15.49
N ASN A 265 12.81 2.11 15.08
CA ASN A 265 13.74 2.85 15.94
C ASN A 265 13.17 4.08 16.66
N ALA A 266 11.97 4.53 16.28
CA ALA A 266 11.34 5.70 16.87
C ALA A 266 10.75 5.40 18.26
N ASP A 267 10.85 6.40 19.15
CA ASP A 267 10.13 6.45 20.42
C ASP A 267 8.74 7.09 20.27
N ASP A 268 7.94 7.09 21.33
CA ASP A 268 6.59 7.64 21.38
C ASP A 268 6.50 9.03 22.05
N THR A 269 7.62 9.75 22.15
CA THR A 269 7.63 11.11 22.70
C THR A 269 6.69 12.04 21.92
N PRO A 270 6.01 13.01 22.58
CA PRO A 270 4.99 13.84 21.93
C PRO A 270 5.46 14.47 20.62
N SER A 271 4.72 14.20 19.54
CA SER A 271 4.99 14.70 18.19
C SER A 271 3.68 15.10 17.52
N VAL A 272 3.71 16.21 16.79
CA VAL A 272 2.55 16.74 16.05
C VAL A 272 2.55 16.34 14.58
N VAL A 273 3.65 15.77 14.08
CA VAL A 273 3.87 15.55 12.64
C VAL A 273 2.80 14.66 12.03
N TYR A 274 2.35 13.63 12.73
CA TYR A 274 1.24 12.79 12.24
C TYR A 274 -0.09 13.56 12.17
N ASP A 275 -0.40 14.39 13.18
CA ASP A 275 -1.64 15.17 13.22
C ASP A 275 -1.68 16.22 12.09
N GLU A 276 -0.51 16.74 11.71
CA GLU A 276 -0.33 17.72 10.63
C GLU A 276 -0.35 17.09 9.23
N LEU A 277 -0.27 15.77 9.09
CA LEU A 277 -0.40 15.12 7.79
C LEU A 277 -1.78 15.42 7.18
N PRO A 278 -1.84 15.83 5.90
CA PRO A 278 -3.10 16.07 5.23
C PRO A 278 -3.90 14.77 5.10
N GLU A 279 -5.21 14.85 5.32
CA GLU A 279 -6.09 13.72 5.05
C GLU A 279 -6.23 13.49 3.55
N ASN A 280 -6.06 12.25 3.13
CA ASN A 280 -6.07 11.83 1.74
C ASN A 280 -7.47 12.00 1.12
N ARG A 281 -7.54 12.60 -0.07
CA ARG A 281 -8.78 12.88 -0.80
C ARG A 281 -8.88 12.03 -2.06
N LYS A 282 -10.10 11.81 -2.55
CA LYS A 282 -10.37 11.10 -3.81
C LYS A 282 -10.66 12.10 -4.91
N GLY A 283 -10.41 11.69 -6.15
CA GLY A 283 -10.84 12.43 -7.35
C GLY A 283 -9.72 12.75 -8.33
N LEU A 284 -8.48 12.38 -8.03
CA LEU A 284 -7.33 12.54 -8.92
C LEU A 284 -7.53 11.73 -10.20
N LEU A 285 -7.27 12.37 -11.33
CA LEU A 285 -7.28 11.75 -12.66
C LEU A 285 -5.85 11.45 -13.12
N GLU A 286 -5.63 10.34 -13.81
CA GLU A 286 -4.29 10.00 -14.30
C GLU A 286 -3.91 10.85 -15.51
N TRP A 287 -4.70 10.78 -16.59
CA TRP A 287 -4.42 11.52 -17.81
C TRP A 287 -5.70 12.07 -18.42
N VAL A 288 -5.75 13.38 -18.59
CA VAL A 288 -6.89 14.11 -19.17
C VAL A 288 -6.52 14.72 -20.50
N PHE A 289 -7.36 14.50 -21.51
CA PHE A 289 -7.34 15.20 -22.80
C PHE A 289 -8.43 16.26 -22.79
N THR A 290 -8.05 17.53 -22.88
CA THR A 290 -8.99 18.66 -22.68
C THR A 290 -9.59 19.15 -23.98
N GLY A 291 -10.87 19.50 -23.97
CA GLY A 291 -11.53 20.14 -25.12
C GLY A 291 -11.62 19.30 -26.40
N VAL A 292 -11.64 17.97 -26.30
CA VAL A 292 -11.77 17.05 -27.45
C VAL A 292 -13.12 17.25 -28.14
N LEU A 293 -13.13 17.35 -29.47
CA LEU A 293 -14.37 17.37 -30.25
C LEU A 293 -14.99 15.96 -30.29
N TYR A 294 -16.06 15.77 -29.54
CA TYR A 294 -16.77 14.50 -29.39
C TYR A 294 -18.27 14.71 -29.55
N ALA A 295 -18.89 13.99 -30.49
CA ALA A 295 -20.33 14.12 -30.78
C ALA A 295 -20.81 15.57 -30.99
N ARG A 296 -20.00 16.40 -31.67
CA ARG A 296 -20.22 17.85 -31.91
C ARG A 296 -20.18 18.74 -30.66
N MET A 297 -19.65 18.25 -29.55
CA MET A 297 -19.41 19.01 -28.32
C MET A 297 -17.91 19.01 -28.01
N HIS A 298 -17.42 20.01 -27.29
CA HIS A 298 -16.10 19.96 -26.68
C HIS A 298 -16.22 19.42 -25.27
N VAL A 299 -15.51 18.33 -24.98
CA VAL A 299 -15.51 17.67 -23.68
C VAL A 299 -14.08 17.30 -23.28
N ASP A 300 -13.85 17.14 -21.98
CA ASP A 300 -12.63 16.52 -21.48
C ASP A 300 -12.82 15.02 -21.38
N ILE A 301 -11.77 14.26 -21.69
CA ILE A 301 -11.75 12.80 -21.62
C ILE A 301 -10.61 12.39 -20.70
N ALA A 302 -10.94 11.72 -19.59
CA ALA A 302 -9.96 11.11 -18.70
C ALA A 302 -9.78 9.64 -19.02
N ILE A 303 -8.54 9.18 -19.04
CA ILE A 303 -8.18 7.77 -19.10
C ILE A 303 -7.30 7.40 -17.91
N LYS A 304 -7.35 6.13 -17.53
CA LYS A 304 -6.50 5.56 -16.47
C LYS A 304 -5.99 4.19 -16.83
N ARG A 305 -4.90 3.78 -16.20
CA ARG A 305 -4.32 2.45 -16.33
C ARG A 305 -5.12 1.42 -15.54
N VAL A 306 -5.26 0.24 -16.11
CA VAL A 306 -5.79 -0.96 -15.46
C VAL A 306 -4.80 -2.08 -15.67
N TYR A 307 -4.29 -2.62 -14.57
CA TYR A 307 -3.36 -3.73 -14.56
C TYR A 307 -4.12 -5.04 -14.44
N TYR A 308 -3.63 -6.09 -15.11
CA TYR A 308 -4.22 -7.42 -15.08
C TYR A 308 -3.14 -8.49 -15.08
N VAL A 309 -3.48 -9.64 -14.49
CA VAL A 309 -2.71 -10.88 -14.56
C VAL A 309 -3.65 -11.98 -15.02
N ASN A 310 -3.26 -12.72 -16.06
CA ASN A 310 -3.99 -13.87 -16.57
C ASN A 310 -3.01 -15.04 -16.76
N GLY A 311 -2.97 -15.95 -15.79
CA GLY A 311 -1.97 -17.01 -15.73
C GLY A 311 -0.57 -16.42 -15.58
N HIS A 312 0.29 -16.65 -16.58
CA HIS A 312 1.64 -16.08 -16.63
C HIS A 312 1.72 -14.74 -17.37
N ALA A 313 0.65 -14.34 -18.08
CA ALA A 313 0.61 -13.06 -18.77
C ALA A 313 0.25 -11.95 -17.78
N GLN A 314 1.05 -10.91 -17.77
CA GLN A 314 0.77 -9.67 -17.04
C GLN A 314 0.73 -8.52 -18.04
N GLY A 315 -0.12 -7.54 -17.79
CA GLY A 315 -0.25 -6.41 -18.70
C GLY A 315 -0.98 -5.25 -18.08
N MET A 316 -1.06 -4.18 -18.86
CA MET A 316 -1.76 -2.97 -18.52
C MET A 316 -2.45 -2.46 -19.78
N TYR A 317 -3.66 -1.93 -19.62
CA TYR A 317 -4.36 -1.20 -20.67
C TYR A 317 -4.97 0.08 -20.11
N PHE A 318 -5.19 1.05 -20.99
CA PHE A 318 -5.92 2.27 -20.68
C PHE A 318 -7.42 2.06 -20.83
N MET A 319 -8.15 2.55 -19.84
CA MET A 319 -9.60 2.52 -19.78
C MET A 319 -10.12 3.95 -19.71
N VAL A 320 -11.28 4.20 -20.33
CA VAL A 320 -11.99 5.48 -20.19
C VAL A 320 -12.46 5.60 -18.74
N ASP A 321 -11.95 6.61 -18.03
CA ASP A 321 -12.25 6.84 -16.61
C ASP A 321 -13.44 7.78 -16.44
N GLU A 322 -13.47 8.89 -17.19
CA GLU A 322 -14.50 9.92 -17.09
C GLU A 322 -14.61 10.73 -18.38
N ILE A 323 -15.79 11.27 -18.67
CA ILE A 323 -16.03 12.19 -19.81
C ILE A 323 -16.90 13.35 -19.33
N GLY A 324 -16.53 14.60 -19.63
CA GLY A 324 -17.36 15.76 -19.31
C GLY A 324 -16.55 17.04 -19.07
N ASP A 325 -17.04 17.90 -18.17
CA ASP A 325 -16.26 19.03 -17.63
C ASP A 325 -15.40 18.55 -16.47
N LEU A 326 -14.08 18.47 -16.69
CA LEU A 326 -13.14 17.96 -15.70
C LEU A 326 -12.25 19.06 -15.13
N ALA A 327 -12.50 20.33 -15.46
CA ALA A 327 -11.63 21.46 -15.14
C ALA A 327 -11.30 21.59 -13.64
N SER A 328 -12.26 21.27 -12.77
CA SER A 328 -12.09 21.36 -11.30
C SER A 328 -11.36 20.16 -10.67
N ARG A 329 -11.15 19.06 -11.40
CA ARG A 329 -10.55 17.84 -10.87
C ARG A 329 -9.02 17.88 -10.96
N PRO A 330 -8.29 17.52 -9.89
CA PRO A 330 -6.84 17.40 -9.98
C PRO A 330 -6.46 16.26 -10.93
N ARG A 331 -5.33 16.39 -11.62
CA ARG A 331 -4.86 15.41 -12.62
C ARG A 331 -3.34 15.31 -12.62
N MET A 332 -2.81 14.12 -12.89
CA MET A 332 -1.36 13.92 -12.98
C MET A 332 -0.80 14.42 -14.30
N LYS A 333 -1.55 14.22 -15.39
CA LYS A 333 -1.17 14.65 -16.74
C LYS A 333 -2.35 15.28 -17.47
N GLU A 334 -2.05 16.34 -18.20
CA GLU A 334 -2.98 17.02 -19.11
C GLU A 334 -2.41 17.04 -20.53
N THR A 335 -3.26 16.98 -21.54
CA THR A 335 -2.90 17.14 -22.95
C THR A 335 -4.00 17.91 -23.65
N ASP A 336 -3.64 18.97 -24.38
CA ASP A 336 -4.60 19.74 -25.18
C ASP A 336 -5.18 18.87 -26.30
N GLY A 337 -6.49 18.67 -26.25
CA GLY A 337 -7.27 17.87 -27.18
C GLY A 337 -8.09 18.71 -28.16
N ALA A 338 -7.94 20.03 -28.21
CA ALA A 338 -8.78 20.91 -29.05
C ALA A 338 -8.68 20.60 -30.55
N ALA A 339 -7.54 20.06 -31.01
CA ALA A 339 -7.33 19.63 -32.39
C ALA A 339 -7.75 18.16 -32.64
N MET A 340 -8.17 17.43 -31.61
CA MET A 340 -8.55 16.02 -31.69
C MET A 340 -10.05 15.89 -31.95
N ALA A 341 -10.43 14.94 -32.81
CA ALA A 341 -11.82 14.63 -33.10
C ALA A 341 -12.04 13.12 -33.05
N LEU A 342 -13.08 12.70 -32.33
CA LEU A 342 -13.47 11.29 -32.22
C LEU A 342 -14.79 11.04 -32.96
N SER A 343 -14.77 10.02 -33.83
CA SER A 343 -15.93 9.59 -34.61
C SER A 343 -16.68 8.41 -33.98
N ALA A 344 -16.07 7.72 -33.01
CA ALA A 344 -16.64 6.57 -32.32
C ALA A 344 -17.00 6.92 -30.87
N PRO A 345 -18.09 6.36 -30.32
CA PRO A 345 -18.47 6.58 -28.95
C PRO A 345 -17.48 5.93 -27.96
N LEU A 346 -17.19 6.64 -26.88
CA LEU A 346 -16.44 6.11 -25.73
C LEU A 346 -17.41 5.63 -24.64
N ILE A 347 -17.03 4.56 -23.95
CA ILE A 347 -17.82 3.98 -22.85
C ILE A 347 -16.95 4.00 -21.59
N ILE A 348 -17.41 4.71 -20.55
CA ILE A 348 -16.75 4.72 -19.24
C ILE A 348 -16.63 3.28 -18.72
N GLY A 349 -15.45 2.93 -18.24
CA GLY A 349 -15.17 1.58 -17.73
C GLY A 349 -14.77 0.56 -18.82
N GLN A 350 -14.63 0.98 -20.08
CA GLN A 350 -14.14 0.12 -21.17
C GLN A 350 -12.74 0.54 -21.66
N PRO A 351 -11.95 -0.41 -22.20
CA PRO A 351 -10.69 -0.07 -22.86
C PRO A 351 -10.89 1.00 -23.95
N ILE A 352 -10.00 1.99 -24.00
CA ILE A 352 -10.10 3.06 -24.99
C ILE A 352 -9.68 2.59 -26.39
N THR A 353 -10.44 2.90 -27.42
CA THR A 353 -10.02 2.78 -28.83
C THR A 353 -10.26 4.11 -29.51
N ALA A 354 -9.18 4.87 -29.73
CA ALA A 354 -9.24 6.26 -30.16
C ALA A 354 -7.89 6.77 -30.66
N VAL A 355 -7.91 7.75 -31.57
CA VAL A 355 -6.73 8.55 -31.92
C VAL A 355 -6.81 9.87 -31.16
N LEU A 356 -5.90 10.07 -30.21
CA LEU A 356 -5.82 11.27 -29.38
C LEU A 356 -4.50 11.99 -29.62
N GLY A 357 -4.48 12.82 -30.66
CA GLY A 357 -3.30 13.57 -31.09
C GLY A 357 -2.26 12.65 -31.71
N GLN A 358 -1.08 12.59 -31.10
CA GLN A 358 -0.01 11.68 -31.51
C GLN A 358 -0.13 10.27 -30.92
N VAL A 359 -1.10 10.03 -30.04
CA VAL A 359 -1.23 8.75 -29.34
C VAL A 359 -2.41 7.99 -29.91
N VAL A 360 -2.13 6.81 -30.45
CA VAL A 360 -3.15 5.90 -30.99
C VAL A 360 -3.41 4.80 -29.98
N PHE A 361 -4.67 4.71 -29.53
CA PHE A 361 -5.16 3.64 -28.66
C PHE A 361 -5.95 2.61 -29.46
N GLU A 362 -5.59 1.34 -29.31
CA GLU A 362 -6.35 0.20 -29.82
C GLU A 362 -6.62 -0.78 -28.67
N ASN A 363 -7.90 -0.96 -28.33
CA ASN A 363 -8.34 -1.81 -27.21
C ASN A 363 -7.57 -1.54 -25.89
N GLY A 364 -7.33 -0.27 -25.60
CA GLY A 364 -6.62 0.23 -24.42
C GLY A 364 -5.10 0.19 -24.53
N LEU A 365 -4.51 -0.30 -25.61
CA LEU A 365 -3.07 -0.34 -25.81
C LEU A 365 -2.60 0.84 -26.66
N ILE A 366 -1.44 1.41 -26.35
CA ILE A 366 -0.80 2.41 -27.21
C ILE A 366 -0.09 1.67 -28.35
N VAL A 367 -0.47 1.96 -29.60
CA VAL A 367 0.05 1.28 -30.80
C VAL A 367 0.77 2.19 -31.79
N GLY A 368 0.78 3.51 -31.53
CA GLY A 368 1.38 4.51 -32.39
C GLY A 368 1.46 5.87 -31.72
#